data_AF-A0ABC8QC26-F1
#
_entry.id   AF-A0ABC8QC26-F1
#
_cell.length_a   1.000
_cell.length_b   1.000
_cell.length_c   1.000
_cell.angle_alpha   90.00
_cell.angle_beta   90.00
_cell.angle_gamma   90.00
#
_symmetry.space_group_name_H-M   'P 1'
#
loop_
_entity.id
_entity.type
_entity.pdbx_description
1 polymer ?
#
loop_
_entity_poly.entity_id
_entity_poly.type
_entity_poly.pdbx_seq_one_letter_code
_entity_poly.pdbx_strand_id
1 'polypeptide(L)'
;MLEYRLTPNHAGVALWGDFAALERLHGFIHYVVQESVYIEDKEGFVLGLAYDVRKAYSGQRSVDHRGDTKDDRCRIYGVEVLWPVLLTQVGVLRQAMAFVPTNKLDQAIMFELEHVVESAVRAATPVLADEVIHRTRSASNATYVHLESVLDSRCRYFIALPPKQRLKMLPKVMATFDPMYGYLAKSDVTMRPDVIPPTAFIDSDEDWPDFEW
;
A
#
# COMPACT_ATOMS: atom_id res chain seq x y z
N MET A 1 13.41 -1.62 13.37
CA MET A 1 13.09 -0.55 12.39
C MET A 1 12.51 -1.20 11.16
N LEU A 2 11.57 -0.53 10.50
CA LEU A 2 11.05 -0.98 9.21
C LEU A 2 12.08 -0.75 8.11
N GLU A 3 12.13 -1.69 7.17
CA GLU A 3 13.00 -1.69 6.00
C GLU A 3 12.15 -2.07 4.78
N TYR A 4 12.64 -1.81 3.57
CA TYR A 4 11.96 -2.23 2.34
C TYR A 4 12.88 -3.06 1.45
N ARG A 5 12.30 -3.96 0.65
CA ARG A 5 12.95 -4.57 -0.50
C ARG A 5 12.02 -4.49 -1.71
N LEU A 6 12.54 -4.03 -2.84
CA LEU A 6 11.75 -3.95 -4.06
C LEU A 6 11.53 -5.35 -4.65
N THR A 7 10.32 -5.60 -5.16
CA THR A 7 10.04 -6.87 -5.81
C THR A 7 10.61 -6.89 -7.24
N PRO A 8 11.11 -8.05 -7.73
CA PRO A 8 11.80 -8.14 -9.03
C PRO A 8 10.96 -7.65 -10.22
N ASN A 9 9.67 -7.95 -10.22
CA ASN A 9 8.75 -7.61 -11.30
C ASN A 9 7.86 -6.41 -10.98
N HIS A 10 8.23 -5.63 -9.96
CA HIS A 10 7.62 -4.35 -9.63
C HIS A 10 6.10 -4.40 -9.35
N ALA A 11 5.56 -5.56 -8.95
CA ALA A 11 4.19 -5.64 -8.46
C ALA A 11 4.00 -4.90 -7.13
N GLY A 12 5.06 -4.80 -6.33
CA GLY A 12 4.94 -4.26 -5.00
C GLY A 12 6.27 -3.97 -4.34
N VAL A 13 6.22 -4.03 -3.02
CA VAL A 13 7.36 -3.89 -2.12
C VAL A 13 7.20 -4.87 -0.99
N ALA A 14 8.31 -5.45 -0.54
CA ALA A 14 8.35 -6.20 0.69
C ALA A 14 8.67 -5.27 1.85
N LEU A 15 7.80 -5.24 2.86
CA LEU A 15 8.04 -4.58 4.13
C LEU A 15 8.77 -5.55 5.06
N TRP A 16 9.91 -5.12 5.58
CA TRP A 16 10.77 -5.90 6.45
C TRP A 16 10.93 -5.26 7.82
N GLY A 17 11.21 -6.08 8.83
CA GLY A 17 11.54 -5.59 10.16
C GLY A 17 11.93 -6.71 11.12
N ASP A 18 12.52 -6.35 12.25
CA ASP A 18 12.64 -7.25 13.39
C ASP A 18 11.26 -7.52 14.03
N PHE A 19 11.21 -8.52 14.90
CA PHE A 19 9.95 -8.92 15.59
C PHE A 19 9.29 -7.72 16.27
N ALA A 20 10.04 -6.93 17.02
CA ALA A 20 9.50 -5.83 17.80
C ALA A 20 8.95 -4.70 16.92
N ALA A 21 9.59 -4.40 15.78
CA ALA A 21 9.12 -3.39 14.84
C ALA A 21 7.79 -3.81 14.20
N LEU A 22 7.70 -5.06 13.74
CA LEU A 22 6.49 -5.58 13.09
C LEU A 22 5.35 -5.80 14.07
N GLU A 23 5.64 -6.26 15.29
CA GLU A 23 4.63 -6.39 16.35
C GLU A 23 4.03 -5.02 16.72
N ARG A 24 4.86 -3.98 16.85
CA ARG A 24 4.39 -2.60 17.08
C ARG A 24 3.55 -2.09 15.92
N LEU A 25 3.99 -2.31 14.68
CA LEU A 25 3.21 -1.91 13.50
C LEU A 25 1.84 -2.60 13.46
N HIS A 26 1.80 -3.92 13.72
CA HIS A 26 0.56 -4.69 13.82
C HIS A 26 -0.38 -4.12 14.90
N GLY A 27 0.13 -3.87 16.10
CA GLY A 27 -0.66 -3.31 17.19
C GLY A 27 -1.21 -1.91 16.87
N PHE A 28 -0.39 -1.05 16.27
CA PHE A 28 -0.78 0.28 15.82
C PHE A 28 -1.90 0.23 14.76
N ILE A 29 -1.76 -0.62 13.74
CA ILE A 29 -2.79 -0.75 12.70
C ILE A 29 -4.11 -1.23 13.31
N HIS A 30 -4.07 -2.26 14.18
CA HIS A 30 -5.25 -2.74 14.88
C HIS A 30 -5.93 -1.64 15.69
N TYR A 31 -5.15 -0.87 16.44
CA TYR A 31 -5.66 0.24 17.23
C TYR A 31 -6.38 1.28 16.36
N VAL A 32 -5.73 1.75 15.29
CA VAL A 32 -6.32 2.75 14.38
C VAL A 32 -7.57 2.21 13.70
N VAL A 33 -7.55 0.96 13.21
CA VAL A 33 -8.71 0.33 12.58
C VAL A 33 -9.88 0.26 13.55
N GLN A 34 -9.67 -0.21 14.79
CA GLN A 34 -10.75 -0.38 15.75
C GLN A 34 -11.37 0.95 16.21
N GLU A 35 -10.54 1.96 16.50
CA GLU A 35 -11.01 3.23 17.07
C GLU A 35 -11.51 4.23 16.03
N SER A 36 -11.07 4.14 14.77
CA SER A 36 -11.40 5.16 13.77
C SER A 36 -12.85 5.08 13.31
N VAL A 37 -13.57 6.21 13.32
CA VAL A 37 -14.89 6.29 12.66
C VAL A 37 -14.81 6.44 11.15
N TYR A 38 -13.62 6.75 10.60
CA TYR A 38 -13.40 6.89 9.16
C TYR A 38 -13.29 5.52 8.47
N ILE A 39 -12.69 4.54 9.14
CA ILE A 39 -12.60 3.16 8.65
C ILE A 39 -13.92 2.47 9.00
N GLU A 40 -14.80 2.32 8.02
CA GLU A 40 -16.15 1.78 8.24
C GLU A 40 -16.15 0.26 8.40
N ASP A 41 -15.39 -0.46 7.56
CA ASP A 41 -15.21 -1.91 7.69
C ASP A 41 -13.97 -2.24 8.55
N LYS A 42 -14.20 -2.85 9.71
CA LYS A 42 -13.15 -3.25 10.65
C LYS A 42 -12.41 -4.50 10.23
N GLU A 43 -13.00 -5.29 9.34
CA GLU A 43 -12.41 -6.51 8.76
C GLU A 43 -11.92 -6.29 7.32
N GLY A 44 -11.98 -5.04 6.85
CA GLY A 44 -11.68 -4.66 5.48
C GLY A 44 -10.18 -4.60 5.16
N PHE A 45 -9.85 -4.02 4.00
CA PHE A 45 -8.52 -4.12 3.42
C PHE A 45 -7.39 -3.51 4.27
N VAL A 46 -7.68 -2.56 5.16
CA VAL A 46 -6.67 -1.97 6.06
C VAL A 46 -6.25 -2.97 7.14
N LEU A 47 -7.19 -3.76 7.68
CA LEU A 47 -6.88 -4.83 8.62
C LEU A 47 -6.03 -5.92 7.96
N GLY A 48 -6.18 -6.12 6.65
CA GLY A 48 -5.33 -7.00 5.85
C GLY A 48 -3.83 -6.75 6.06
N LEU A 49 -3.41 -5.48 6.17
CA LEU A 49 -2.00 -5.17 6.47
C LEU A 49 -1.56 -5.65 7.85
N ALA A 50 -2.39 -5.47 8.88
CA ALA A 50 -2.09 -6.00 10.21
C ALA A 50 -1.95 -7.54 10.16
N TYR A 51 -2.86 -8.21 9.46
CA TYR A 51 -2.80 -9.66 9.28
C TYR A 51 -1.49 -10.10 8.60
N ASP A 52 -1.10 -9.45 7.52
CA ASP A 52 0.11 -9.77 6.78
C ASP A 52 1.38 -9.53 7.60
N VAL A 53 1.46 -8.41 8.33
CA VAL A 53 2.55 -8.11 9.26
C VAL A 53 2.61 -9.17 10.37
N ARG A 54 1.46 -9.58 10.93
CA ARG A 54 1.38 -10.66 11.93
C ARG A 54 1.93 -11.97 11.40
N LYS A 55 1.54 -12.35 10.19
CA LYS A 55 2.03 -13.56 9.53
C LYS A 55 3.54 -13.49 9.29
N ALA A 56 4.08 -12.31 8.97
CA ALA A 56 5.50 -12.10 8.80
C ALA A 56 6.28 -12.39 10.08
N TYR A 57 6.02 -11.67 11.18
CA TYR A 57 6.78 -11.85 12.42
C TYR A 57 6.50 -13.19 13.12
N SER A 58 5.40 -13.87 12.77
CA SER A 58 5.12 -15.25 13.17
C SER A 58 5.93 -16.30 12.36
N GLY A 59 6.77 -15.87 11.42
CA GLY A 59 7.61 -16.74 10.59
C GLY A 59 6.85 -17.48 9.50
N GLN A 60 5.65 -17.03 9.12
CA GLN A 60 4.80 -17.65 8.08
C GLN A 60 4.93 -16.96 6.71
N ARG A 61 5.93 -16.08 6.56
CA ARG A 61 6.30 -15.38 5.33
C ARG A 61 7.83 -15.41 5.17
N SER A 62 8.41 -14.43 4.50
CA SER A 62 9.85 -14.30 4.28
C SER A 62 10.61 -14.09 5.60
N VAL A 63 11.74 -14.78 5.75
CA VAL A 63 12.62 -14.73 6.92
C VAL A 63 14.05 -14.55 6.45
N ASP A 64 14.78 -13.64 7.08
CA ASP A 64 16.19 -13.38 6.79
C ASP A 64 16.93 -12.99 8.08
N HIS A 65 18.24 -12.75 7.98
CA HIS A 65 19.08 -12.28 9.07
C HIS A 65 19.79 -10.98 8.69
N ARG A 66 19.80 -10.03 9.62
CA ARG A 66 20.57 -8.78 9.55
C ARG A 66 21.81 -8.89 10.43
N GLY A 67 22.97 -8.52 9.90
CA GLY A 67 24.25 -8.51 10.63
C GLY A 67 25.36 -9.28 9.89
N ASP A 68 26.58 -8.72 9.90
CA ASP A 68 27.72 -9.28 9.16
C ASP A 68 28.38 -10.46 9.88
N THR A 69 28.35 -10.44 11.21
CA THR A 69 28.94 -11.48 12.08
C THR A 69 27.88 -12.47 12.54
N LYS A 70 28.28 -13.67 12.98
CA LYS A 70 27.34 -14.65 13.56
C LYS A 70 26.71 -14.18 14.87
N ASP A 71 27.44 -13.38 15.65
CA ASP A 71 27.01 -12.93 16.97
C ASP A 71 26.05 -11.73 16.90
N ASP A 72 26.07 -10.97 15.79
CA ASP A 72 25.17 -9.82 15.58
C ASP A 72 23.95 -10.16 14.71
N ARG A 73 23.71 -11.46 14.40
CA ARG A 73 22.57 -11.84 13.53
C ARG A 73 21.24 -11.60 14.23
N CYS A 74 20.58 -10.53 13.84
CA CYS A 74 19.20 -10.25 14.21
C CYS A 74 18.28 -10.86 13.15
N ARG A 75 17.34 -11.73 13.57
CA ARG A 75 16.34 -12.28 12.66
C ARG A 75 15.35 -11.18 12.25
N ILE A 76 15.13 -11.05 10.95
CA ILE A 76 14.17 -10.13 10.35
C ILE A 76 13.14 -10.92 9.55
N TYR A 77 11.97 -10.32 9.39
CA TYR A 77 10.82 -10.92 8.73
C TYR A 77 10.31 -9.96 7.66
N GLY A 78 9.77 -10.51 6.58
CA GLY A 78 9.31 -9.76 5.43
C GLY A 78 7.94 -10.19 4.97
N VAL A 79 7.16 -9.24 4.44
CA VAL A 79 5.93 -9.53 3.71
C VAL A 79 5.80 -8.64 2.48
N GLU A 80 5.53 -9.26 1.35
CA GLU A 80 5.28 -8.61 0.07
C GLU A 80 3.86 -8.04 0.02
N VAL A 81 3.72 -6.76 -0.36
CA VAL A 81 2.44 -6.07 -0.51
C VAL A 81 2.42 -5.33 -1.85
N LEU A 82 1.31 -5.42 -2.58
CA LEU A 82 1.13 -4.72 -3.84
C LEU A 82 1.18 -3.20 -3.67
N TRP A 83 1.71 -2.49 -4.67
CA TRP A 83 1.80 -1.03 -4.63
C TRP A 83 0.45 -0.34 -4.41
N PRO A 84 -0.62 -0.61 -5.19
CA PRO A 84 -1.89 0.09 -5.00
C PRO A 84 -2.50 -0.19 -3.62
N VAL A 85 -2.33 -1.43 -3.11
CA VAL A 85 -2.80 -1.83 -1.77
C VAL A 85 -2.07 -1.03 -0.69
N LEU A 86 -0.74 -1.12 -0.65
CA LEU A 86 0.05 -0.51 0.41
C LEU A 86 -0.09 1.02 0.41
N LEU A 87 -0.06 1.66 -0.75
CA LEU A 87 -0.20 3.11 -0.85
C LEU A 87 -1.57 3.57 -0.34
N THR A 88 -2.64 2.85 -0.72
CA THR A 88 -4.00 3.17 -0.26
C THR A 88 -4.14 2.94 1.25
N GLN A 89 -3.60 1.83 1.78
CA GLN A 89 -3.60 1.55 3.23
C GLN A 89 -2.86 2.62 4.03
N VAL A 90 -1.67 3.07 3.58
CA VAL A 90 -0.91 4.14 4.22
C VAL A 90 -1.70 5.45 4.22
N GLY A 91 -2.32 5.80 3.08
CA GLY A 91 -3.17 6.99 2.99
C GLY A 91 -4.36 6.93 3.96
N VAL A 92 -5.06 5.80 4.01
CA VAL A 92 -6.20 5.60 4.92
C VAL A 92 -5.77 5.64 6.39
N LEU A 93 -4.66 5.00 6.75
CA LEU A 93 -4.14 5.04 8.13
C LEU A 93 -3.83 6.47 8.56
N ARG A 94 -3.16 7.25 7.70
CA ARG A 94 -2.85 8.67 8.00
C ARG A 94 -4.13 9.49 8.17
N GLN A 95 -5.12 9.30 7.30
CA GLN A 95 -6.40 10.00 7.40
C GLN A 95 -7.19 9.58 8.64
N ALA A 96 -7.23 8.29 8.95
CA ALA A 96 -7.92 7.71 10.10
C ALA A 96 -7.38 8.27 11.43
N MET A 97 -6.07 8.50 11.53
CA MET A 97 -5.44 9.10 12.72
C MET A 97 -5.94 10.50 13.05
N ALA A 98 -6.53 11.24 12.09
CA ALA A 98 -7.14 12.54 12.38
C ALA A 98 -8.42 12.43 13.24
N PHE A 99 -9.00 11.22 13.33
CA PHE A 99 -10.25 10.94 14.04
C PHE A 99 -10.05 10.03 15.26
N VAL A 100 -8.81 9.69 15.61
CA VAL A 100 -8.46 8.78 16.72
C VAL A 100 -7.53 9.49 17.70
N PRO A 101 -7.67 9.29 19.03
CA PRO A 101 -6.71 9.82 20.00
C PRO A 101 -5.31 9.21 19.83
N THR A 102 -4.39 9.89 19.16
CA THR A 102 -3.02 9.38 18.97
C THR A 102 -2.05 9.90 20.02
N ASN A 103 -1.13 9.04 20.48
CA ASN A 103 0.02 9.42 21.29
C ASN A 103 1.29 9.61 20.42
N LYS A 104 2.42 9.97 21.05
CA LYS A 104 3.69 10.23 20.35
C LYS A 104 4.27 8.98 19.68
N LEU A 105 4.08 7.80 20.27
CA LEU A 105 4.52 6.53 19.70
C LEU A 105 3.70 6.20 18.45
N ASP A 106 2.39 6.41 18.46
CA ASP A 106 1.53 6.18 17.28
C ASP A 106 1.98 7.05 16.09
N GLN A 107 2.27 8.34 16.36
CA GLN A 107 2.80 9.25 15.34
C GLN A 107 4.18 8.80 14.84
N ALA A 108 5.06 8.33 15.72
CA ALA A 108 6.38 7.83 15.33
C ALA A 108 6.28 6.57 14.45
N ILE A 109 5.39 5.63 14.78
CA ILE A 109 5.15 4.43 13.97
C ILE A 109 4.60 4.80 12.59
N MET A 110 3.63 5.72 12.52
CA MET A 110 3.09 6.17 11.24
C MET A 110 4.16 6.87 10.38
N PHE A 111 4.98 7.75 10.98
CA PHE A 111 6.08 8.39 10.25
C PHE A 111 7.13 7.38 9.78
N GLU A 112 7.44 6.36 10.57
CA GLU A 112 8.34 5.28 10.15
C GLU A 112 7.78 4.53 8.93
N LEU A 113 6.49 4.16 8.97
CA LEU A 113 5.80 3.51 7.85
C LEU A 113 5.81 4.38 6.58
N GLU A 114 5.40 5.65 6.70
CA GLU A 114 5.43 6.58 5.57
C GLU A 114 6.83 6.76 5.01
N HIS A 115 7.83 6.93 5.88
CA HIS A 115 9.21 7.09 5.45
C HIS A 115 9.71 5.89 4.66
N VAL A 116 9.44 4.67 5.12
CA VAL A 116 9.86 3.44 4.43
C VAL A 116 9.15 3.28 3.09
N VAL A 117 7.84 3.55 3.05
CA VAL A 117 7.06 3.45 1.80
C VAL A 117 7.46 4.52 0.79
N GLU A 118 7.60 5.78 1.21
CA GLU A 118 8.06 6.86 0.33
C GLU A 118 9.49 6.61 -0.17
N SER A 119 10.37 6.08 0.69
CA SER A 119 11.73 5.70 0.29
C SER A 119 11.72 4.57 -0.75
N ALA A 120 10.85 3.57 -0.58
CA ALA A 120 10.69 2.49 -1.53
C ALA A 120 10.16 3.00 -2.88
N VAL A 121 9.17 3.91 -2.89
CA VAL A 121 8.66 4.55 -4.11
C VAL A 121 9.77 5.33 -4.82
N ARG A 122 10.57 6.11 -4.06
CA ARG A 122 11.69 6.87 -4.60
C ARG A 122 12.78 5.98 -5.19
N ALA A 123 13.03 4.82 -4.60
CA ALA A 123 13.97 3.85 -5.14
C ALA A 123 13.43 3.15 -6.39
N ALA A 124 12.14 2.80 -6.41
CA ALA A 124 11.52 2.08 -7.51
C ALA A 124 11.33 2.94 -8.77
N THR A 125 10.83 4.16 -8.60
CA THR A 125 10.49 5.06 -9.71
C THR A 125 10.92 6.50 -9.44
N PRO A 126 12.23 6.80 -9.41
CA PRO A 126 12.74 8.12 -8.98
C PRO A 126 12.11 9.31 -9.72
N VAL A 127 11.84 9.14 -11.02
CA VAL A 127 11.27 10.20 -11.89
C VAL A 127 9.80 10.48 -11.58
N LEU A 128 9.02 9.45 -11.25
CA LEU A 128 7.57 9.56 -11.01
C LEU A 128 7.23 9.56 -9.52
N ALA A 129 8.22 9.47 -8.63
CA ALA A 129 8.02 9.25 -7.20
C ALA A 129 7.17 10.34 -6.56
N ASP A 130 7.45 11.61 -6.85
CA ASP A 130 6.68 12.73 -6.29
C ASP A 130 5.23 12.71 -6.77
N GLU A 131 4.98 12.30 -8.01
CA GLU A 131 3.62 12.12 -8.51
C GLU A 131 2.91 10.97 -7.79
N VAL A 132 3.55 9.82 -7.62
CA VAL A 132 2.97 8.67 -6.89
C VAL A 132 2.65 9.05 -5.45
N ILE A 133 3.56 9.71 -4.74
CA ILE A 133 3.38 10.16 -3.36
C ILE A 133 2.24 11.19 -3.28
N HIS A 134 2.20 12.14 -4.21
CA HIS A 134 1.11 13.11 -4.29
C HIS A 134 -0.24 12.43 -4.50
N ARG A 135 -0.35 11.51 -5.48
CA ARG A 135 -1.59 10.77 -5.77
C ARG A 135 -2.04 9.92 -4.59
N THR A 136 -1.10 9.34 -3.85
CA THR A 136 -1.39 8.56 -2.63
C THR A 136 -2.07 9.44 -1.57
N ARG A 137 -1.54 10.65 -1.33
CA ARG A 137 -2.15 11.64 -0.42
C ARG A 137 -3.47 12.21 -0.93
N SER A 138 -3.66 12.30 -2.25
CA SER A 138 -4.93 12.71 -2.81
C SER A 138 -6.00 11.63 -2.66
N ALA A 139 -5.64 10.37 -2.86
CA ALA A 139 -6.55 9.22 -2.73
C ALA A 139 -7.08 9.08 -1.30
N SER A 140 -6.29 9.41 -0.27
CA SER A 140 -6.75 9.37 1.13
C SER A 140 -7.85 10.38 1.46
N ASN A 141 -8.16 11.34 0.59
CA ASN A 141 -9.30 12.25 0.77
C ASN A 141 -10.63 11.62 0.33
N ALA A 142 -10.61 10.49 -0.38
CA ALA A 142 -11.82 9.77 -0.72
C ALA A 142 -12.48 9.15 0.53
N THR A 143 -13.76 8.79 0.42
CA THR A 143 -14.43 8.03 1.48
C THR A 143 -13.87 6.62 1.54
N TYR A 144 -13.85 6.02 2.75
CA TYR A 144 -13.39 4.65 2.93
C TYR A 144 -14.16 3.67 2.02
N VAL A 145 -15.50 3.77 1.99
CA VAL A 145 -16.36 2.95 1.13
C VAL A 145 -16.00 3.06 -0.35
N HIS A 146 -15.63 4.26 -0.82
CA HIS A 146 -15.20 4.41 -2.21
C HIS A 146 -13.89 3.65 -2.46
N LEU A 147 -12.89 3.86 -1.62
CA LEU A 147 -11.58 3.21 -1.74
C LEU A 147 -11.72 1.69 -1.72
N GLU A 148 -12.52 1.17 -0.79
CA GLU A 148 -12.80 -0.27 -0.68
C GLU A 148 -13.48 -0.81 -1.95
N SER A 149 -14.46 -0.08 -2.50
CA SER A 149 -15.19 -0.51 -3.70
C SER A 149 -14.34 -0.58 -4.97
N VAL A 150 -13.26 0.23 -5.06
CA VAL A 150 -12.43 0.31 -6.28
C VAL A 150 -11.09 -0.40 -6.13
N LEU A 151 -10.67 -0.77 -4.92
CA LEU A 151 -9.32 -1.29 -4.68
C LEU A 151 -9.05 -2.56 -5.49
N ASP A 152 -9.98 -3.51 -5.48
CA ASP A 152 -9.81 -4.82 -6.10
C ASP A 152 -9.58 -4.71 -7.63
N SER A 153 -10.49 -4.05 -8.35
CA SER A 153 -10.39 -3.93 -9.81
C SER A 153 -9.17 -3.13 -10.26
N ARG A 154 -8.67 -2.19 -9.44
CA ARG A 154 -7.43 -1.44 -9.69
C ARG A 154 -6.19 -2.31 -9.48
N CYS A 155 -6.21 -3.17 -8.46
CA CYS A 155 -5.14 -4.14 -8.23
C CYS A 155 -5.07 -5.17 -9.36
N ARG A 156 -6.21 -5.73 -9.78
CA ARG A 156 -6.30 -6.65 -10.93
C ARG A 156 -5.74 -6.03 -12.20
N TYR A 157 -6.15 -4.80 -12.52
CA TYR A 157 -5.60 -4.07 -13.65
C TYR A 157 -4.07 -3.94 -13.54
N PHE A 158 -3.57 -3.54 -12.36
CA PHE A 158 -2.15 -3.31 -12.14
C PHE A 158 -1.30 -4.58 -12.29
N ILE A 159 -1.73 -5.72 -11.72
CA ILE A 159 -0.97 -6.97 -11.80
C ILE A 159 -1.01 -7.60 -13.20
N ALA A 160 -2.08 -7.35 -13.97
CA ALA A 160 -2.21 -7.77 -15.37
C ALA A 160 -1.27 -7.00 -16.32
N LEU A 161 -0.72 -5.85 -15.90
CA LEU A 161 0.27 -5.13 -16.69
C LEU A 161 1.58 -5.92 -16.78
N PRO A 162 2.29 -5.87 -17.92
CA PRO A 162 3.64 -6.39 -18.02
C PRO A 162 4.56 -5.75 -16.96
N PRO A 163 5.51 -6.48 -16.35
CA PRO A 163 6.38 -5.96 -15.30
C PRO A 163 7.05 -4.61 -15.61
N LYS A 164 7.51 -4.45 -16.87
CA LYS A 164 8.16 -3.22 -17.36
C LYS A 164 7.24 -2.00 -17.44
N GLN A 165 5.93 -2.18 -17.37
CA GLN A 165 4.93 -1.11 -17.44
C GLN A 165 4.36 -0.73 -16.07
N ARG A 166 4.41 -1.61 -15.08
CA ARG A 166 3.78 -1.43 -13.75
C ARG A 166 4.16 -0.09 -13.11
N LEU A 167 5.46 0.19 -12.92
CA LEU A 167 5.89 1.46 -12.29
C LEU A 167 5.59 2.71 -13.12
N LYS A 168 5.52 2.60 -14.45
CA LYS A 168 5.15 3.71 -15.33
C LYS A 168 3.66 4.02 -15.22
N MET A 169 2.84 3.00 -15.01
CA MET A 169 1.39 3.11 -14.88
C MET A 169 0.93 3.37 -13.45
N LEU A 170 1.77 3.11 -12.45
CA LEU A 170 1.44 3.28 -11.03
C LEU A 170 0.82 4.65 -10.69
N PRO A 171 1.39 5.82 -11.06
CA PRO A 171 0.76 7.11 -10.76
C PRO A 171 -0.61 7.26 -11.43
N LYS A 172 -0.78 6.71 -12.63
CA LYS A 172 -2.06 6.72 -13.36
C LYS A 172 -3.09 5.83 -12.68
N VAL A 173 -2.69 4.66 -12.19
CA VAL A 173 -3.55 3.77 -11.39
C VAL A 173 -3.96 4.45 -10.09
N MET A 174 -3.02 5.06 -9.36
CA MET A 174 -3.33 5.79 -8.12
C MET A 174 -4.28 6.98 -8.36
N ALA A 175 -4.19 7.65 -9.52
CA ALA A 175 -5.15 8.70 -9.88
C ALA A 175 -6.60 8.19 -10.04
N THR A 176 -6.79 6.89 -10.26
CA THR A 176 -8.13 6.31 -10.47
C THR A 176 -8.91 5.99 -9.18
N PHE A 177 -8.27 6.22 -8.03
CA PHE A 177 -8.90 6.18 -6.70
C PHE A 177 -9.61 7.49 -6.34
N ASP A 178 -9.55 8.50 -7.20
CA ASP A 178 -10.33 9.72 -7.04
C ASP A 178 -11.83 9.42 -7.33
N PRO A 179 -12.76 9.78 -6.42
CA PRO A 179 -14.20 9.56 -6.62
C PRO A 179 -14.75 10.20 -7.90
N MET A 180 -14.12 11.28 -8.37
CA MET A 180 -14.51 11.99 -9.59
C MET A 180 -13.85 11.41 -10.85
N TYR A 181 -12.99 10.40 -10.74
CA TYR A 181 -12.24 9.86 -11.88
C TYR A 181 -13.15 9.44 -13.04
N GLY A 182 -14.26 8.77 -12.76
CA GLY A 182 -15.19 8.34 -13.81
C GLY A 182 -15.81 9.49 -14.61
N TYR A 183 -16.02 10.65 -13.98
CA TYR A 183 -16.52 11.86 -14.64
C TYR A 183 -15.40 12.58 -15.39
N LEU A 184 -14.23 12.73 -14.76
CA LEU A 184 -13.06 13.37 -15.35
C LEU A 184 -12.57 12.61 -16.58
N ALA A 185 -12.51 11.28 -16.51
CA ALA A 185 -12.10 10.45 -17.63
C ALA A 185 -13.02 10.63 -18.85
N LYS A 186 -14.35 10.72 -18.66
CA LYS A 186 -15.29 10.98 -19.78
C LYS A 186 -15.07 12.34 -20.44
N SER A 187 -14.57 13.32 -19.67
CA SER A 187 -14.29 14.69 -20.13
C SER A 187 -12.91 14.82 -20.78
N ASP A 188 -11.93 14.07 -20.26
CA ASP A 188 -10.51 14.14 -20.65
C ASP A 188 -10.10 13.12 -21.74
N VAL A 189 -10.89 12.09 -22.04
CA VAL A 189 -10.58 11.10 -23.10
C VAL A 189 -10.40 11.78 -24.48
N THR A 190 -11.02 12.94 -24.69
CA THR A 190 -10.80 13.76 -25.89
C THR A 190 -9.56 14.64 -25.86
N MET A 191 -8.91 14.85 -24.70
CA MET A 191 -7.79 15.79 -24.52
C MET A 191 -6.48 15.17 -24.01
N ARG A 192 -6.48 13.96 -23.43
CA ARG A 192 -5.27 13.33 -22.88
C ARG A 192 -5.18 11.84 -23.24
N PRO A 193 -4.21 11.42 -24.08
CA PRO A 193 -4.03 10.01 -24.47
C PRO A 193 -3.57 9.08 -23.32
N ASP A 194 -3.26 9.66 -22.16
CA ASP A 194 -2.66 8.97 -21.02
C ASP A 194 -3.65 8.53 -19.93
N VAL A 195 -4.96 8.71 -20.14
CA VAL A 195 -6.03 8.34 -19.20
C VAL A 195 -6.39 6.85 -19.32
N ILE A 196 -6.52 6.16 -18.18
CA ILE A 196 -7.01 4.78 -18.16
C ILE A 196 -8.54 4.83 -18.28
N PRO A 197 -9.15 4.26 -19.32
CA PRO A 197 -10.60 4.31 -19.46
C PRO A 197 -11.26 3.54 -18.30
N PRO A 198 -12.37 4.03 -17.71
CA PRO A 198 -13.04 3.33 -16.61
C PRO A 198 -13.44 1.89 -16.96
N THR A 199 -13.65 1.59 -18.25
CA THR A 199 -13.96 0.24 -18.76
C THR A 199 -12.78 -0.72 -18.72
N ALA A 200 -11.56 -0.27 -18.40
CA ALA A 200 -10.41 -1.14 -18.21
C ALA A 200 -10.40 -1.85 -16.84
N PHE A 201 -11.22 -1.38 -15.90
CA PHE A 201 -11.36 -2.00 -14.59
C PHE A 201 -12.52 -2.98 -14.62
N ILE A 202 -12.23 -4.24 -14.32
CA ILE A 202 -13.19 -5.33 -14.34
C ILE A 202 -13.39 -5.75 -12.89
N ASP A 203 -14.62 -5.60 -12.41
CA ASP A 203 -15.03 -6.17 -11.13
C ASP A 203 -15.30 -7.67 -11.35
N SER A 204 -14.74 -8.51 -10.50
CA SER A 204 -14.89 -9.96 -10.59
C SER A 204 -14.82 -10.58 -9.20
N ASP A 205 -15.67 -11.57 -8.96
CA ASP A 205 -15.69 -12.37 -7.73
C ASP A 205 -14.71 -13.56 -7.80
N GLU A 206 -13.99 -13.73 -8.91
CA GLU A 206 -13.00 -14.80 -9.07
C GLU A 206 -11.78 -14.54 -8.19
N ASP A 207 -11.05 -15.60 -7.83
CA ASP A 207 -9.77 -15.48 -7.13
C ASP A 207 -8.79 -14.60 -7.94
N TRP A 208 -7.86 -13.96 -7.24
CA TRP A 208 -6.82 -13.18 -7.90
C TRP A 208 -6.00 -14.07 -8.84
N PRO A 209 -5.69 -13.59 -10.06
CA PRO A 209 -4.86 -14.36 -10.97
C PRO A 209 -3.45 -14.52 -10.40
N ASP A 210 -2.78 -15.60 -10.74
CA ASP A 210 -1.35 -15.74 -10.45
C ASP A 210 -0.57 -14.59 -11.10
N PHE A 211 0.34 -13.96 -10.34
CA PHE A 211 1.19 -12.89 -10.83
C PHE A 211 2.59 -12.99 -10.24
N GLU A 212 3.56 -12.43 -10.96
CA GLU A 212 4.93 -12.36 -10.48
C GLU A 212 5.15 -11.09 -9.65
N TRP A 213 5.75 -11.24 -8.47
CA TRP A 213 6.13 -10.16 -7.57
C TRP A 213 7.20 -9.24 -8.16
#